data_AF-A0A6P0Z6M9-F1
#
_entry.id   AF-A0A6P0Z6M9-F1
#
_cell.length_a   1.000
_cell.length_b   1.000
_cell.length_c   1.000
_cell.angle_alpha   90.00
_cell.angle_beta   90.00
_cell.angle_gamma   90.00
#
_symmetry.space_group_name_H-M   'P 1'
#
loop_
_entity.id
_entity.type
_entity.pdbx_description
1 polymer ?
#
loop_
_entity_poly.entity_id
_entity_poly.type
_entity_poly.pdbx_seq_one_letter_code
_entity_poly.pdbx_strand_id
1 'polypeptide(L)'
;MGEQLSQSLEPLAAWFRSLGIPEPIVHWGHPVMMGIVVFVLGSFVAYVGWRSRLTTDGEVVAKSRASHRQLAPLMLLFITLGYTGGVLSLVMQNQPIFESSHFWTGSFVVILLGINSVLAAIAFGGENKGTFRTIHAYLGSVALSA
;
A
#
# COMPACT_ATOMS: atom_id res chain seq x y z
N MET A 1 -2.99 24.46 5.50
CA MET A 1 -3.55 23.10 5.52
C MET A 1 -2.58 22.07 6.09
N GLY A 2 -1.32 21.99 5.60
CA GLY A 2 -0.33 21.05 6.17
C GLY A 2 -0.03 21.28 7.65
N GLU A 3 0.19 22.53 8.05
CA GLU A 3 0.42 22.88 9.47
C GLU A 3 -0.76 22.54 10.38
N GLN A 4 -2.00 22.78 9.93
CA GLN A 4 -3.20 22.41 10.69
C GLN A 4 -3.29 20.89 10.90
N LEU A 5 -2.94 20.11 9.87
CA LEU A 5 -2.88 18.65 9.98
C LEU A 5 -1.78 18.22 10.96
N SER A 6 -0.57 18.77 10.87
CA SER A 6 0.51 18.50 11.82
C SER A 6 0.09 18.84 13.25
N GLN A 7 -0.54 19.99 13.47
CA GLN A 7 -1.05 20.40 14.79
C GLN A 7 -2.11 19.45 15.33
N SER A 8 -2.99 18.91 14.48
CA SER A 8 -3.99 17.93 14.90
C SER A 8 -3.40 16.58 15.30
N LEU A 9 -2.25 16.21 14.71
CA LEU A 9 -1.53 14.96 14.98
C LEU A 9 -0.49 15.11 16.10
N GLU A 10 -0.15 16.33 16.47
CA GLU A 10 0.88 16.64 17.46
C GLU A 10 0.65 15.96 18.84
N PRO A 11 -0.58 15.87 19.39
CA PRO A 11 -0.80 15.13 20.63
C PRO A 11 -0.38 13.65 20.55
N LEU A 12 -0.64 13.00 19.40
CA LEU A 12 -0.23 11.62 19.16
C LEU A 12 1.29 11.53 18.98
N ALA A 13 1.90 12.44 18.21
CA ALA A 13 3.34 12.49 18.02
C ALA A 13 4.10 12.76 19.33
N ALA A 14 3.56 13.62 20.20
CA ALA A 14 4.10 13.90 21.52
C ALA A 14 4.04 12.67 22.44
N TRP A 15 2.92 11.91 22.39
CA TRP A 15 2.83 10.63 23.10
C TRP A 15 3.89 9.64 22.63
N PHE A 16 4.11 9.47 21.32
CA PHE A 16 5.17 8.59 20.83
C PHE A 16 6.58 9.08 21.20
N ARG A 17 6.83 10.39 21.22
CA ARG A 17 8.11 10.96 21.67
C ARG A 17 8.37 10.71 23.16
N SER A 18 7.33 10.68 24.00
CA SER A 18 7.50 10.42 25.44
C SER A 18 7.91 8.98 25.77
N LEU A 19 7.72 8.04 24.83
CA LEU A 19 8.16 6.66 24.96
C LEU A 19 9.69 6.49 24.89
N GLY A 20 10.45 7.55 24.53
CA GLY A 20 11.90 7.48 24.46
C GLY A 20 12.43 6.55 23.37
N ILE A 21 11.66 6.37 22.28
CA ILE A 21 12.07 5.53 21.15
C ILE A 21 13.35 6.12 20.55
N PRO A 22 14.43 5.32 20.37
CA PRO A 22 15.67 5.78 19.77
C PRO A 22 15.46 6.41 18.38
N GLU A 23 16.18 7.50 18.11
CA GLU A 23 16.11 8.24 16.84
C GLU A 23 16.24 7.35 15.60
N PRO A 24 17.16 6.35 15.55
CA PRO A 24 17.26 5.49 14.37
C PRO A 24 15.99 4.69 14.09
N ILE A 25 15.25 4.30 15.13
CA ILE A 25 13.99 3.56 14.99
C ILE A 25 12.88 4.50 14.52
N VAL A 26 12.83 5.74 15.03
CA VAL A 26 11.85 6.75 14.60
C VAL A 26 12.06 7.12 13.13
N HIS A 27 13.32 7.27 12.72
CA HIS A 27 13.68 7.67 11.37
C HIS A 27 13.53 6.52 10.36
N TRP A 28 14.05 5.32 10.69
CA TRP A 28 14.12 4.20 9.74
C TRP A 28 13.03 3.14 9.90
N GLY A 29 12.29 3.14 11.00
CA GLY A 29 11.28 2.11 11.26
C GLY A 29 10.23 2.02 10.15
N HIS A 30 9.65 3.16 9.76
CA HIS A 30 8.69 3.22 8.66
C HIS A 30 9.27 2.75 7.30
N PRO A 31 10.37 3.33 6.78
CA PRO A 31 10.89 2.94 5.46
C PRO A 31 11.37 1.49 5.42
N VAL A 32 11.95 0.95 6.49
CA VAL A 32 12.34 -0.47 6.54
C VAL A 32 11.12 -1.38 6.48
N MET A 33 10.09 -1.11 7.30
CA MET A 33 8.88 -1.93 7.32
C MET A 33 8.12 -1.83 5.99
N MET A 34 8.03 -0.64 5.41
CA MET A 34 7.42 -0.47 4.09
C MET A 34 8.23 -1.10 2.97
N GLY A 35 9.56 -1.07 3.05
CA GLY A 35 10.43 -1.80 2.15
C GLY A 35 10.10 -3.29 2.13
N ILE A 36 9.91 -3.90 3.30
CA ILE A 36 9.50 -5.31 3.39
C ILE A 36 8.10 -5.53 2.79
N VAL A 37 7.12 -4.70 3.14
CA VAL A 37 5.75 -4.83 2.64
C VAL A 37 5.71 -4.68 1.11
N VAL A 38 6.35 -3.67 0.54
CA VAL A 38 6.31 -3.40 -0.90
C VAL A 38 7.15 -4.42 -1.67
N PHE A 39 8.39 -4.66 -1.24
CA PHE A 39 9.31 -5.53 -1.97
C PHE A 39 8.97 -7.01 -1.83
N VAL A 40 8.63 -7.48 -0.62
CA VAL A 40 8.36 -8.91 -0.41
C VAL A 40 6.90 -9.22 -0.72
N LEU A 41 5.98 -8.62 0.03
CA LEU A 41 4.55 -8.92 -0.11
C LEU A 41 4.01 -8.37 -1.44
N GLY A 42 4.36 -7.13 -1.80
CA GLY A 42 3.91 -6.50 -3.04
C GLY A 42 4.37 -7.24 -4.29
N SER A 43 5.66 -7.53 -4.42
CA SER A 43 6.16 -8.31 -5.58
C SER A 43 5.57 -9.71 -5.62
N PHE A 44 5.38 -10.39 -4.48
CA PHE A 44 4.75 -11.70 -4.46
C PHE A 44 3.28 -11.63 -4.91
N VAL A 45 2.50 -10.67 -4.42
CA VAL A 45 1.09 -10.44 -4.81
C VAL A 45 0.97 -10.16 -6.30
N ALA A 46 1.82 -9.29 -6.86
CA ALA A 46 1.88 -9.05 -8.30
C ALA A 46 2.22 -10.32 -9.08
N TYR A 47 3.25 -11.03 -8.65
CA TYR A 47 3.71 -12.26 -9.30
C TYR A 47 2.60 -13.31 -9.37
N VAL A 48 1.93 -13.64 -8.25
CA VAL A 48 0.84 -14.63 -8.28
C VAL A 48 -0.39 -14.14 -9.05
N GLY A 49 -0.63 -12.82 -9.07
CA GLY A 49 -1.67 -12.20 -9.89
C GLY A 49 -1.43 -12.46 -11.39
N TRP A 50 -0.23 -12.12 -11.88
CA TRP A 50 0.15 -12.32 -13.27
C TRP A 50 0.33 -13.79 -13.65
N ARG A 51 0.93 -14.61 -12.78
CA ARG A 51 1.08 -16.05 -12.98
C ARG A 51 -0.27 -16.73 -13.23
N SER A 52 -1.32 -16.31 -12.53
CA SER A 52 -2.68 -16.83 -12.71
C SER A 52 -3.33 -16.50 -14.07
N ARG A 53 -2.76 -15.54 -14.81
CA ARG A 53 -3.22 -15.11 -16.15
C ARG A 53 -2.40 -15.73 -17.27
N LEU A 54 -1.11 -15.97 -17.03
CA LEU A 54 -0.16 -16.38 -18.07
C LEU A 54 0.02 -17.91 -18.17
N THR A 55 -0.26 -18.65 -17.10
CA THR A 55 -0.14 -20.11 -17.09
C THR A 55 -1.41 -20.79 -17.58
N THR A 56 -1.27 -21.95 -18.23
CA THR A 56 -2.38 -22.82 -18.68
C THR A 56 -2.65 -23.99 -17.74
N ASP A 57 -1.71 -24.30 -16.84
CA ASP A 57 -1.88 -25.33 -15.81
C ASP A 57 -2.97 -24.92 -14.81
N GLY A 58 -4.06 -25.68 -14.79
CA GLY A 58 -5.24 -25.40 -13.98
C GLY A 58 -4.99 -25.39 -12.47
N GLU A 59 -4.12 -26.26 -11.97
CA GLU A 59 -3.78 -26.31 -10.54
C GLU A 59 -2.98 -25.05 -10.15
N VAL A 60 -2.00 -24.69 -10.98
CA VAL A 60 -1.18 -23.49 -10.78
C VAL A 60 -2.04 -22.23 -10.86
N VAL A 61 -2.99 -22.15 -11.79
CA VAL A 61 -3.96 -21.04 -11.87
C VAL A 61 -4.75 -20.94 -10.56
N ALA A 62 -5.33 -22.04 -10.09
CA ALA A 62 -6.17 -22.05 -8.89
C ALA A 62 -5.39 -21.59 -7.65
N LYS A 63 -4.20 -22.16 -7.43
CA LYS A 63 -3.33 -21.81 -6.30
C LYS A 63 -2.85 -20.35 -6.35
N SER A 64 -2.50 -19.86 -7.54
CA SER A 64 -2.06 -18.48 -7.72
C SER A 64 -3.19 -17.48 -7.44
N ARG A 65 -4.41 -17.77 -7.91
CA ARG A 65 -5.60 -16.93 -7.61
C ARG A 65 -5.95 -16.93 -6.14
N ALA A 66 -5.92 -18.09 -5.49
CA ALA A 66 -6.17 -18.20 -4.05
C ALA A 66 -5.16 -17.36 -3.25
N SER A 67 -3.87 -17.51 -3.56
CA SER A 67 -2.80 -16.74 -2.93
C SER A 67 -2.97 -15.23 -3.14
N HIS A 68 -3.25 -14.81 -4.38
CA HIS A 68 -3.49 -13.39 -4.69
C HIS A 68 -4.69 -12.84 -3.91
N ARG A 69 -5.81 -13.56 -3.90
CA ARG A 69 -7.05 -13.15 -3.22
C ARG A 69 -6.88 -13.08 -1.70
N GLN A 70 -6.03 -13.92 -1.12
CA GLN A 70 -5.73 -13.91 0.31
C GLN A 70 -4.77 -12.78 0.70
N LEU A 71 -3.74 -12.54 -0.10
CA LEU A 71 -2.63 -11.65 0.26
C LEU A 71 -2.82 -10.20 -0.21
N ALA A 72 -3.49 -9.96 -1.35
CA ALA A 72 -3.69 -8.61 -1.87
C ALA A 72 -4.47 -7.68 -0.90
N PRO A 73 -5.52 -8.14 -0.18
CA PRO A 73 -6.18 -7.31 0.83
C PRO A 73 -5.26 -6.97 2.02
N LEU A 74 -4.43 -7.93 2.44
CA LEU A 74 -3.45 -7.71 3.52
C LEU A 74 -2.37 -6.72 3.09
N MET A 75 -1.93 -6.80 1.83
CA MET A 75 -1.01 -5.84 1.24
C MET A 75 -1.60 -4.43 1.26
N LEU A 76 -2.85 -4.24 0.81
CA LEU A 76 -3.53 -2.95 0.87
C LEU A 76 -3.63 -2.43 2.30
N LEU A 77 -4.01 -3.29 3.25
CA LEU A 77 -4.09 -2.94 4.66
C LEU A 77 -2.74 -2.46 5.20
N PHE A 78 -1.67 -3.22 4.99
CA PHE A 78 -0.34 -2.88 5.49
C PHE A 78 0.23 -1.62 4.83
N ILE A 79 -0.02 -1.40 3.54
CA ILE A 79 0.39 -0.16 2.85
C ILE A 79 -0.38 1.03 3.41
N THR A 80 -1.69 0.88 3.69
CA THR A 80 -2.50 1.97 4.24
C THR A 80 -2.09 2.31 5.67
N LEU A 81 -1.86 1.30 6.52
CA LEU A 81 -1.31 1.49 7.87
C LEU A 81 0.11 2.06 7.84
N GLY A 82 0.92 1.63 6.88
CA GLY A 82 2.23 2.18 6.62
C GLY A 82 2.17 3.66 6.27
N TYR A 83 1.26 4.05 5.37
CA TYR A 83 1.04 5.45 4.98
C TYR A 83 0.70 6.33 6.18
N THR A 84 -0.20 5.89 7.07
CA THR A 84 -0.51 6.66 8.30
C THR A 84 0.70 6.73 9.23
N GLY A 85 1.47 5.65 9.36
CA GLY A 85 2.74 5.64 10.09
C GLY A 85 3.80 6.58 9.51
N GLY A 86 3.88 6.71 8.19
CA GLY A 86 4.77 7.64 7.50
C GLY A 86 4.39 9.10 7.75
N VAL A 87 3.09 9.42 7.69
CA VAL A 87 2.58 10.76 8.07
C VAL A 87 2.92 11.07 9.53
N LEU A 88 2.69 10.13 10.45
CA LEU A 88 3.04 10.32 11.86
C LEU A 88 4.56 10.50 12.06
N SER A 89 5.39 9.74 11.33
CA SER A 89 6.85 9.85 11.39
C SER A 89 7.33 11.24 10.97
N LEU A 90 6.71 11.87 9.96
CA LEU A 90 6.99 13.26 9.58
C LEU A 90 6.68 14.22 10.75
N VAL A 91 5.52 14.07 11.40
CA VAL A 91 5.13 14.92 12.53
C VAL A 91 6.07 14.73 13.72
N MET A 92 6.42 13.49 14.06
CA MET A 92 7.38 13.19 15.14
C MET A 92 8.76 13.82 14.91
N GLN A 93 9.14 13.98 13.64
CA GLN A 93 10.42 14.56 13.22
C GLN A 93 10.32 16.06 12.89
N ASN A 94 9.17 16.70 13.17
CA ASN A 94 8.88 18.11 12.87
C ASN A 94 9.08 18.49 11.39
N GLN A 95 8.77 17.57 10.48
CA GLN A 95 8.88 17.77 9.04
C GLN A 95 7.53 18.22 8.44
N PRO A 96 7.54 19.12 7.44
CA PRO A 96 6.32 19.55 6.75
C PRO A 96 5.73 18.41 5.90
N ILE A 97 4.47 18.05 6.18
CA ILE A 97 3.81 16.90 5.53
C ILE A 97 3.68 17.10 4.01
N PHE A 98 3.14 18.23 3.56
CA PHE A 98 2.80 18.45 2.14
C PHE A 98 3.97 18.88 1.25
N GLU A 99 5.12 19.17 1.85
CA GLU A 99 6.36 19.44 1.09
C GLU A 99 7.13 18.14 0.79
N SER A 100 6.76 17.03 1.43
CA SER A 100 7.36 15.73 1.17
C SER A 100 6.90 15.15 -0.16
N SER A 101 7.83 14.95 -1.09
CA SER A 101 7.57 14.22 -2.34
C SER A 101 7.16 12.76 -2.09
N HIS A 102 7.68 12.16 -1.00
CA HIS A 102 7.31 10.81 -0.60
C HIS A 102 5.85 10.73 -0.12
N PHE A 103 5.35 11.75 0.59
CA PHE A 103 3.94 11.83 0.98
C PHE A 103 3.01 11.78 -0.24
N TRP A 104 3.31 12.55 -1.29
CA TRP A 104 2.49 12.60 -2.49
C TRP A 104 2.51 11.30 -3.30
N THR A 105 3.70 10.71 -3.49
CA THR A 105 3.83 9.41 -4.16
C THR A 105 3.12 8.31 -3.37
N GLY A 106 3.28 8.25 -2.05
CA GLY A 106 2.56 7.32 -1.18
C GLY A 106 1.04 7.50 -1.23
N SER A 107 0.56 8.75 -1.24
CA SER A 107 -0.87 9.07 -1.39
C SER A 107 -1.43 8.54 -2.72
N PHE A 108 -0.69 8.75 -3.80
CA PHE A 108 -1.06 8.28 -5.13
C PHE A 108 -1.15 6.75 -5.19
N VAL A 109 -0.16 6.04 -4.64
CA VAL A 109 -0.16 4.57 -4.54
C VAL A 109 -1.37 4.06 -3.76
N VAL A 110 -1.66 4.64 -2.57
CA VAL A 110 -2.82 4.24 -1.76
C VAL A 110 -4.13 4.43 -2.51
N ILE A 111 -4.29 5.57 -3.21
CA ILE A 111 -5.48 5.83 -4.03
C ILE A 111 -5.60 4.80 -5.16
N LEU A 112 -4.52 4.54 -5.92
CA LEU A 112 -4.54 3.57 -7.00
C LEU A 112 -4.89 2.16 -6.49
N LEU A 113 -4.29 1.72 -5.39
CA LEU A 113 -4.58 0.42 -4.79
C LEU A 113 -6.02 0.34 -4.25
N GLY A 114 -6.53 1.45 -3.69
CA GLY A 114 -7.92 1.57 -3.26
C GLY A 114 -8.90 1.40 -4.43
N ILE A 115 -8.69 2.14 -5.52
CA ILE A 115 -9.47 2.00 -6.77
C ILE A 115 -9.36 0.56 -7.28
N ASN A 116 -8.15 -0.02 -7.28
CA ASN A 116 -7.91 -1.36 -7.78
C ASN A 116 -8.64 -2.44 -6.97
N SER A 117 -8.75 -2.24 -5.65
CA SER A 117 -9.49 -3.11 -4.73
C SER A 117 -11.00 -3.01 -4.95
N VAL A 118 -11.53 -1.79 -5.06
CA VAL A 118 -12.95 -1.55 -5.38
C VAL A 118 -13.32 -2.20 -6.70
N LEU A 119 -12.48 -2.04 -7.73
CA LEU A 119 -12.69 -2.65 -9.04
C LEU A 119 -12.83 -4.18 -8.95
N ALA A 120 -11.97 -4.83 -8.17
CA ALA A 120 -12.04 -6.28 -7.96
C ALA A 120 -13.31 -6.70 -7.20
N ALA A 121 -13.77 -5.88 -6.25
CA ALA A 121 -14.94 -6.18 -5.43
C ALA A 121 -16.26 -6.09 -6.21
N ILE A 122 -16.40 -5.10 -7.09
CA ILE A 122 -17.71 -4.79 -7.71
C ILE A 122 -17.80 -5.13 -9.20
N ALA A 123 -16.68 -5.11 -9.94
CA ALA A 123 -16.74 -5.13 -11.41
C ALA A 123 -16.51 -6.52 -12.03
N PHE A 124 -16.13 -7.52 -11.23
CA PHE A 124 -15.81 -8.86 -11.74
C PHE A 124 -17.04 -9.77 -11.91
N GLY A 125 -18.22 -9.36 -11.41
CA GLY A 125 -19.48 -10.10 -11.54
C GLY A 125 -20.28 -9.79 -12.81
N GLY A 126 -19.97 -8.72 -13.54
CA GLY A 126 -20.75 -8.26 -14.71
C GLY A 126 -20.33 -8.88 -16.05
N GLU A 127 -21.06 -8.51 -17.11
CA GLU A 127 -20.81 -8.96 -18.49
C GLU A 127 -19.39 -8.62 -18.97
N ASN A 128 -18.88 -7.44 -18.60
CA ASN A 128 -17.55 -6.94 -18.98
C ASN A 128 -16.41 -7.38 -18.05
N LYS A 129 -16.58 -8.46 -17.27
CA LYS A 129 -15.58 -8.93 -16.29
C LYS A 129 -14.18 -9.13 -16.87
N GLY A 130 -14.06 -9.55 -18.13
CA GLY A 130 -12.77 -9.74 -18.79
C GLY A 130 -11.96 -8.45 -18.89
N THR A 131 -12.61 -7.38 -19.34
CA THR A 131 -12.03 -6.03 -19.45
C THR A 131 -11.63 -5.49 -18.07
N PHE A 132 -12.53 -5.57 -17.08
CA PHE A 132 -12.23 -5.07 -15.74
C PHE A 132 -11.09 -5.83 -15.06
N ARG A 133 -10.98 -7.15 -15.27
CA ARG A 133 -9.84 -7.93 -14.77
C ARG A 133 -8.52 -7.53 -15.42
N THR A 134 -8.56 -7.08 -16.67
CA THR A 134 -7.38 -6.56 -17.37
C THR A 134 -7.00 -5.18 -16.85
N ILE A 135 -7.98 -4.27 -16.69
CA ILE A 135 -7.75 -2.97 -16.04
C ILE A 135 -7.15 -3.16 -14.65
N HIS A 136 -7.70 -4.07 -13.84
CA HIS A 136 -7.20 -4.37 -12.51
C HIS A 136 -5.73 -4.82 -12.51
N ALA A 137 -5.36 -5.69 -13.45
CA ALA A 137 -3.98 -6.21 -13.54
C ALA A 137 -2.98 -5.10 -13.88
N TYR A 138 -3.30 -4.23 -14.84
CA TYR A 138 -2.42 -3.12 -15.23
C TYR A 138 -2.41 -2.00 -14.19
N LEU A 139 -3.56 -1.62 -13.64
CA LEU A 139 -3.66 -0.61 -12.58
C LEU A 139 -2.87 -1.03 -11.34
N GLY A 140 -3.00 -2.29 -10.92
CA GLY A 140 -2.21 -2.86 -9.82
C GLY A 140 -0.71 -2.89 -10.11
N SER A 141 -0.32 -3.13 -11.37
CA SER A 141 1.09 -3.10 -11.77
C SER A 141 1.67 -1.68 -11.71
N VAL A 142 0.91 -0.68 -12.19
CA VAL A 142 1.30 0.73 -12.09
C VAL A 142 1.48 1.13 -10.62
N ALA A 143 0.53 0.76 -9.76
CA ALA A 143 0.60 1.08 -8.33
C ALA A 143 1.82 0.45 -7.62
N LEU A 144 2.32 -0.70 -8.09
CA LEU A 144 3.49 -1.37 -7.50
C LEU A 144 4.82 -0.93 -8.13
N SER A 145 4.79 -0.18 -9.23
CA SER A 145 5.97 0.39 -9.89
C SER A 145 6.19 1.87 -9.61
N ALA A 146 5.21 2.53 -8.98
CA ALA A 146 5.25 3.95 -8.59
C ALA A 146 5.94 4.11 -7.23
#